data_AF-A0A355F1A5-F1
#
_entry.id   AF-A0A355F1A5-F1
#
_cell.length_a   1.000
_cell.length_b   1.000
_cell.length_c   1.000
_cell.angle_alpha   90.00
_cell.angle_beta   90.00
_cell.angle_gamma   90.00
#
_symmetry.space_group_name_H-M   'P 1'
#
loop_
_entity.id
_entity.type
_entity.pdbx_description
1 polymer ?
#
loop_
_entity_poly.entity_id
_entity_poly.type
_entity_poly.pdbx_seq_one_letter_code
_entity_poly.pdbx_strand_id
1 'polypeptide(L)'
;MRSSTMIRLFFILYCFEAGLLLLFAPWYPEWDRLIFQLVPFAALRNALLHPALRGAVTGFGFVHLLWGLHDLIAVIARRAQPPPPGPPSDAPPAGDQ
;
A
#
# COMPACT_ATOMS: atom_id res chain seq x y z
N MET A 1 -17.41 17.28 -1.05
CA MET A 1 -16.17 16.75 -0.45
C MET A 1 -16.18 15.22 -0.25
N ARG A 2 -16.97 14.42 -1.00
CA ARG A 2 -17.03 12.95 -0.88
C ARG A 2 -16.03 12.20 -1.79
N SER A 3 -15.63 12.80 -2.90
CA SER A 3 -14.79 12.16 -3.93
C SER A 3 -13.36 11.84 -3.45
N SER A 4 -12.84 12.60 -2.48
CA SER A 4 -11.47 12.41 -1.96
C SER A 4 -11.27 11.08 -1.23
N THR A 5 -12.31 10.57 -0.56
CA THR A 5 -12.22 9.27 0.15
C THR A 5 -12.21 8.10 -0.83
N MET A 6 -13.00 8.21 -1.91
CA MET A 6 -13.07 7.18 -2.94
C MET A 6 -11.75 7.06 -3.71
N ILE A 7 -11.17 8.20 -4.11
CA ILE A 7 -9.85 8.26 -4.77
C ILE A 7 -8.76 7.68 -3.86
N ARG A 8 -8.77 7.99 -2.56
CA ARG A 8 -7.84 7.40 -1.60
C ARG A 8 -7.96 5.88 -1.53
N LEU A 9 -9.17 5.35 -1.49
CA LEU A 9 -9.40 3.90 -1.45
C LEU A 9 -8.88 3.22 -2.72
N PHE A 10 -9.15 3.79 -3.90
CA PHE A 10 -8.61 3.28 -5.17
C PHE A 10 -7.09 3.33 -5.20
N PHE A 11 -6.49 4.40 -4.68
CA PHE A 11 -5.03 4.51 -4.60
C PHE A 11 -4.42 3.43 -3.69
N ILE A 12 -5.01 3.19 -2.51
CA ILE A 12 -4.57 2.13 -1.59
C ILE A 12 -4.72 0.75 -2.26
N LEU A 13 -5.85 0.50 -2.93
CA LEU A 13 -6.10 -0.76 -3.64
C LEU A 13 -5.09 -0.97 -4.77
N TYR A 14 -4.79 0.07 -5.55
CA TYR A 14 -3.78 0.02 -6.61
C TYR A 14 -2.39 -0.27 -6.05
N CYS A 15 -1.97 0.38 -4.96
CA CYS A 15 -0.70 0.08 -4.30
C CYS A 15 -0.64 -1.37 -3.82
N PHE A 16 -1.74 -1.90 -3.28
CA PHE A 16 -1.83 -3.29 -2.85
C PHE A 16 -1.78 -4.26 -4.03
N GLU A 17 -2.52 -3.99 -5.10
CA GLU A 17 -2.51 -4.78 -6.34
C GLU A 17 -1.11 -4.78 -6.97
N ALA A 18 -0.46 -3.61 -7.07
CA ALA A 18 0.91 -3.51 -7.55
C ALA A 18 1.88 -4.32 -6.68
N GLY A 19 1.77 -4.21 -5.35
CA GLY A 19 2.59 -5.00 -4.42
C GLY A 19 2.39 -6.51 -4.59
N LEU A 20 1.15 -6.96 -4.77
CA LEU A 20 0.81 -8.35 -5.08
C LEU A 20 1.39 -8.79 -6.41
N LEU A 21 1.25 -7.98 -7.46
CA LEU A 21 1.84 -8.27 -8.77
C LEU A 21 3.36 -8.40 -8.65
N LEU A 22 4.04 -7.52 -7.93
CA LEU A 22 5.48 -7.65 -7.71
C LEU A 22 5.84 -8.89 -6.88
N LEU A 23 4.98 -9.30 -5.95
CA LEU A 23 5.18 -10.49 -5.14
C LEU A 23 4.98 -11.78 -5.94
N PHE A 24 3.96 -11.84 -6.81
CA PHE A 24 3.55 -13.07 -7.49
C PHE A 24 4.07 -13.19 -8.93
N ALA A 25 4.19 -12.08 -9.66
CA ALA A 25 4.62 -12.10 -11.06
C ALA A 25 5.93 -12.85 -11.30
N PRO A 26 7.04 -12.66 -10.53
CA PRO A 26 8.30 -13.36 -10.80
C PRO A 26 8.26 -14.88 -10.56
N TRP A 27 7.20 -15.39 -9.93
CA TRP A 27 6.99 -16.82 -9.67
C TRP A 27 5.99 -17.45 -10.63
N TYR A 28 5.36 -16.65 -11.49
CA TYR A 28 4.39 -17.15 -12.45
C TYR A 28 5.12 -17.82 -13.64
N PRO A 29 4.67 -18.99 -14.14
CA PRO A 29 5.36 -19.71 -15.23
C PRO A 29 5.56 -18.86 -16.51
N GLU A 30 4.64 -17.94 -16.75
CA GLU A 30 4.60 -17.05 -17.91
C GLU A 30 5.54 -15.85 -17.76
N TRP A 31 6.10 -15.63 -16.56
CA TRP A 31 7.10 -14.58 -16.31
C TRP A 31 8.31 -14.74 -17.23
N ASP A 32 8.84 -15.96 -17.33
CA ASP A 32 9.94 -16.28 -18.22
C ASP A 32 9.57 -15.91 -19.66
N ARG A 33 8.36 -16.26 -20.13
CA ARG A 33 7.92 -15.91 -21.49
C ARG A 33 7.80 -14.40 -21.72
N LEU A 34 7.24 -13.66 -20.75
CA LEU A 34 7.10 -12.21 -20.79
C LEU A 34 8.45 -11.51 -20.84
N ILE A 35 9.37 -11.87 -19.94
CA ILE A 35 10.74 -11.34 -19.94
C ILE A 35 11.43 -11.69 -21.26
N PHE A 36 11.15 -12.87 -21.81
CA PHE A 36 11.68 -13.27 -23.09
C PHE A 36 11.21 -12.40 -24.26
N GLN A 37 9.96 -11.93 -24.21
CA GLN A 37 9.36 -11.16 -25.29
C GLN A 37 9.54 -9.63 -25.14
N LEU A 38 9.54 -9.11 -23.91
CA LEU A 38 9.61 -7.66 -23.63
C LEU A 38 11.04 -7.14 -23.50
N VAL A 39 12.01 -7.96 -23.13
CA VAL A 39 13.39 -7.52 -22.85
C VAL A 39 14.32 -7.95 -23.99
N PRO A 40 14.71 -7.03 -24.91
CA PRO A 40 15.61 -7.35 -26.02
C PRO A 40 17.07 -7.53 -25.59
N PHE A 41 17.45 -7.02 -24.41
CA PHE A 41 18.82 -7.07 -23.91
C PHE A 41 19.10 -8.37 -23.14
N ALA A 42 20.00 -9.21 -23.65
CA ALA A 42 20.32 -10.52 -23.07
C ALA A 42 20.85 -10.45 -21.63
N ALA A 43 21.70 -9.46 -21.32
CA ALA A 43 22.24 -9.28 -19.96
C ALA A 43 21.15 -8.93 -18.94
N LEU A 44 20.23 -8.03 -19.30
CA LEU A 44 19.13 -7.62 -18.44
C LEU A 44 18.15 -8.78 -18.23
N ARG A 45 17.88 -9.54 -19.28
CA ARG A 45 17.06 -10.74 -19.23
C ARG A 45 17.62 -11.78 -18.25
N ASN A 46 18.91 -12.08 -18.32
CA ASN A 46 19.57 -13.00 -17.39
C ASN A 46 19.48 -12.51 -15.95
N ALA A 47 19.60 -11.19 -15.73
CA ALA A 47 19.42 -10.59 -14.41
C ALA A 47 17.98 -10.78 -13.89
N LEU A 48 16.94 -10.51 -14.71
CA LEU A 48 15.52 -10.68 -14.34
C LEU A 48 15.09 -12.14 -14.14
N LEU A 49 15.79 -13.08 -14.78
CA LEU A 49 15.56 -14.50 -14.58
C LEU A 49 16.32 -15.04 -13.36
N HIS A 50 17.31 -14.31 -12.85
CA HIS A 50 18.13 -14.75 -11.72
C HIS A 50 17.30 -14.83 -10.42
N PRO A 51 17.40 -15.92 -9.65
CA PRO A 51 16.60 -16.13 -8.44
C PRO A 51 16.81 -15.02 -7.39
N ALA A 52 18.02 -14.46 -7.29
CA ALA A 52 18.29 -13.33 -6.40
C ALA A 52 17.49 -12.07 -6.78
N LEU A 53 17.33 -11.76 -8.07
CA LEU A 53 16.57 -10.59 -8.49
C LEU A 53 15.07 -10.84 -8.35
N ARG A 54 14.60 -12.07 -8.61
CA ARG A 54 13.21 -12.48 -8.28
C ARG A 54 12.93 -12.29 -6.78
N GLY A 55 13.88 -12.66 -5.93
CA GLY A 55 13.86 -12.40 -4.48
C GLY A 55 13.83 -10.90 -4.14
N ALA A 56 14.61 -10.08 -4.84
CA ALA A 56 14.60 -8.62 -4.63
C ALA A 56 13.27 -7.97 -5.04
N VAL A 57 12.71 -8.38 -6.18
CA VAL A 57 11.41 -7.89 -6.70
C VAL A 57 10.28 -8.26 -5.73
N THR A 58 10.30 -9.49 -5.22
CA THR A 58 9.32 -9.95 -4.23
C THR A 58 9.49 -9.28 -2.88
N GLY A 59 10.72 -9.12 -2.39
CA GLY A 59 11.01 -8.36 -1.18
C GLY A 59 10.51 -6.92 -1.28
N PHE A 60 10.71 -6.27 -2.43
CA PHE A 60 10.19 -4.93 -2.69
C PHE A 60 8.65 -4.91 -2.70
N GLY A 61 8.01 -5.86 -3.39
CA GLY A 61 6.55 -6.02 -3.37
C GLY A 61 6.00 -6.24 -1.96
N PHE A 62 6.69 -7.01 -1.13
CA PHE A 62 6.32 -7.27 0.26
C PHE A 62 6.38 -6.01 1.13
N VAL A 63 7.45 -5.23 1.03
CA VAL A 63 7.56 -3.93 1.73
C VAL A 63 6.45 -2.97 1.29
N HIS A 64 6.14 -2.95 -0.01
CA HIS A 64 5.04 -2.16 -0.56
C HIS A 64 3.69 -2.57 0.05
N LEU A 65 3.45 -3.87 0.18
CA LEU A 65 2.24 -4.43 0.78
C LEU A 65 2.11 -4.08 2.26
N LEU A 66 3.21 -4.21 3.01
CA LEU A 66 3.25 -3.85 4.44
C LEU A 66 2.97 -2.36 4.65
N TRP A 67 3.52 -1.49 3.80
CA TRP A 67 3.28 -0.06 3.88
C TRP A 67 1.81 0.28 3.63
N GLY A 68 1.22 -0.29 2.57
CA GLY A 68 -0.20 -0.10 2.26
C GLY A 68 -1.12 -0.63 3.36
N LEU A 69 -0.80 -1.79 3.94
CA LEU A 69 -1.55 -2.36 5.05
C LEU A 69 -1.45 -1.50 6.32
N HIS A 70 -0.27 -0.97 6.63
CA HIS A 70 -0.06 -0.09 7.78
C HIS A 70 -0.88 1.20 7.66
N ASP A 71 -0.86 1.86 6.49
CA ASP A 71 -1.66 3.07 6.26
C ASP A 71 -3.16 2.79 6.35
N LEU A 72 -3.61 1.65 5.81
CA LEU A 72 -5.01 1.22 5.91
C LEU A 72 -5.46 1.01 7.36
N ILE A 73 -4.66 0.32 8.17
CA ILE A 73 -4.94 0.11 9.59
C ILE A 73 -4.99 1.45 10.33
N ALA A 74 -4.06 2.36 10.06
CA ALA A 74 -4.04 3.69 10.69
C ALA A 74 -5.30 4.51 10.35
N VAL A 75 -5.80 4.44 9.12
CA VAL A 75 -7.04 5.10 8.72
C VAL A 75 -8.26 4.49 9.43
N ILE A 76 -8.31 3.17 9.55
CA ILE A 76 -9.40 2.47 10.25
C ILE A 76 -9.39 2.78 11.74
N ALA A 77 -8.22 2.74 12.39
CA ALA A 77 -8.05 3.04 13.81
C ALA A 77 -8.47 4.48 14.15
N ARG A 78 -8.14 5.45 13.28
CA ARG A 78 -8.58 6.85 13.44
C ARG A 78 -10.09 7.02 13.32
N ARG A 79 -10.77 6.18 12.53
CA ARG A 79 -12.25 6.18 12.45
C ARG A 79 -12.91 5.56 13.67
N ALA A 80 -12.24 4.66 14.38
CA ALA A 80 -12.78 3.98 15.55
C ALA A 80 -12.67 4.81 16.84
N GLN A 81 -11.95 5.92 16.84
CA GLN A 81 -11.88 6.81 18.01
C GLN A 81 -13.24 7.49 18.25
N PRO A 82 -13.87 7.29 19.42
CA PRO A 82 -15.06 8.04 19.81
C PRO A 82 -14.76 9.54 19.82
N PRO A 83 -15.77 10.41 19.59
CA PRO A 83 -15.57 11.84 19.73
C PRO A 83 -14.96 12.14 21.12
N PRO A 84 -13.96 13.04 21.19
CA PRO A 84 -13.37 13.42 22.47
C PRO A 84 -14.49 13.86 23.42
N PRO A 85 -14.38 13.55 24.73
CA PRO A 85 -15.35 14.01 25.71
C PRO A 85 -15.54 15.52 25.54
N GLY A 86 -16.80 15.94 25.34
CA GLY A 86 -17.12 17.37 25.24
C GLY A 86 -16.65 18.11 26.50
N PRO A 87 -16.42 19.42 26.41
CA PRO A 87 -16.10 20.22 27.59
C PRO A 87 -17.16 19.97 28.68
N PRO A 88 -16.77 19.98 29.98
CA PRO A 88 -17.71 19.74 31.08
C PRO A 88 -18.90 20.69 30.94
N SER A 89 -20.10 20.13 30.78
CA SER A 89 -21.35 20.91 30.67
C SER A 89 -21.64 21.73 31.94
N ASP A 90 -20.87 21.49 33.00
CA ASP A 90 -21.02 22.11 34.31
C ASP A 90 -19.97 23.21 34.57
N ALA A 91 -19.21 23.65 33.56
CA ALA A 91 -18.34 24.80 33.71
C ALA A 91 -19.19 26.04 34.05
N PRO A 92 -19.10 26.59 35.27
CA PRO A 92 -19.89 27.75 35.66
C PRO A 92 -19.57 28.91 34.70
N PRO A 93 -20.56 29.73 34.33
CA PRO A 93 -20.31 30.89 33.47
C PRO A 93 -19.21 31.70 34.15
N ALA A 94 -18.09 31.88 33.44
CA ALA A 94 -17.02 32.76 33.85
C ALA A 94 -17.65 34.14 34.06
N GLY A 95 -17.86 34.49 35.33
CA GLY A 95 -18.48 35.73 35.72
C GLY A 95 -17.67 36.89 35.18
N ASP A 96 -18.37 37.83 34.56
CA ASP A 96 -17.87 39.14 34.21
C ASP A 96 -17.22 39.77 35.46
N GLN A 97 -15.90 39.94 35.40
CA GLN A 97 -15.12 40.82 36.28
C GLN A 97 -14.42 41.86 35.43
#